data_AF-D8PPX4-F1
#
_entry.id   AF-D8PPX4-F1
#
_cell.length_a   1.000
_cell.length_b   1.000
_cell.length_c   1.000
_cell.angle_alpha   90.00
_cell.angle_beta   90.00
_cell.angle_gamma   90.00
#
_symmetry.space_group_name_H-M   'P 1'
#
loop_
_entity.id
_entity.type
_entity.pdbx_description
1 polymer ?
#
loop_
_entity_poly.entity_id
_entity_poly.type
_entity_poly.pdbx_seq_one_letter_code
_entity_poly.pdbx_strand_id
1 'polypeptide(L)'
;MTLNPNEDTEFNDALRKHGILPALPPKSRSPSPVLKTKEEEYEEMLDDELRELAEEADEETERYLERLRKQREAEAKKERQLGRFGRVYPIGRDDYTREVTEASMENEPGEDKGLGTGVVCFLYKDGIPRSDLVKRHVEILAARHPRTKFVSIVGDKCIPNLPDERIPMFLVYRAGELVNQLVSWGKDRERRIEGW
;
A
#
# COMPACT_ATOMS: atom_id res chain seq x y z
N MET A 1 -5.33 14.27 59.52
CA MET A 1 -5.24 14.57 58.08
C MET A 1 -3.86 14.11 57.61
N THR A 2 -3.79 13.11 56.75
CA THR A 2 -2.53 12.59 56.22
C THR A 2 -2.01 13.56 55.15
N LEU A 3 -0.92 14.27 55.45
CA LEU A 3 -0.25 15.19 54.52
C LEU A 3 0.25 14.40 53.31
N ASN A 4 -0.10 14.85 52.11
CA ASN A 4 0.34 14.25 50.86
C ASN A 4 1.75 14.78 50.51
N PRO A 5 2.80 13.93 50.52
CA PRO A 5 4.18 14.36 50.32
C PRO A 5 4.49 14.92 48.92
N ASN A 6 3.56 14.71 47.97
CA ASN A 6 3.68 15.13 46.58
C ASN A 6 2.91 16.41 46.26
N GLU A 7 2.25 17.03 47.23
CA GLU A 7 1.60 18.33 47.03
C GLU A 7 2.63 19.45 46.97
N ASP A 8 2.45 20.34 46.00
CA ASP A 8 3.32 21.51 45.77
C ASP A 8 2.85 22.64 46.70
N THR A 9 3.25 22.57 47.97
CA THR A 9 2.91 23.56 49.00
C THR A 9 4.18 24.20 49.56
N GLU A 10 4.10 25.47 49.97
CA GLU A 10 5.22 26.19 50.60
C GLU A 10 5.78 25.44 51.82
N PHE A 11 4.92 24.69 52.51
CA PHE A 11 5.31 23.83 53.62
C PHE A 11 6.18 22.64 53.16
N ASN A 12 5.77 21.93 52.10
CA ASN A 12 6.54 20.81 51.55
C ASN A 12 7.88 21.26 50.96
N ASP A 13 7.96 22.47 50.39
CA ASP A 13 9.22 23.06 49.92
C ASP A 13 10.18 23.38 51.06
N ALA A 14 9.67 23.92 52.17
CA ALA A 14 10.47 24.11 53.38
C ALA A 14 11.02 22.77 53.91
N LEU A 15 10.20 21.71 53.90
CA LEU A 15 10.62 20.37 54.31
C LEU A 15 11.68 19.76 53.39
N ARG A 16 11.60 19.98 52.07
CA ARG A 16 12.64 19.57 51.11
C ARG A 16 13.95 20.33 51.35
N LYS A 17 13.86 21.63 51.61
CA LYS A 17 15.02 22.49 51.91
C LYS A 17 15.72 22.10 53.22
N HIS A 18 14.96 21.66 54.22
CA HIS A 18 15.48 21.14 55.48
C HIS A 18 15.91 19.66 55.42
N GLY A 19 15.81 19.01 54.25
CA GLY A 19 16.26 17.63 54.03
C GLY A 19 15.34 16.56 54.61
N ILE A 20 14.10 16.92 55.00
CA ILE A 20 13.10 16.01 55.56
C ILE A 20 12.35 15.27 54.43
N LEU A 21 12.12 15.94 53.29
CA LEU A 21 11.55 15.33 52.09
C LEU A 21 12.59 15.20 50.97
N PRO A 22 12.54 14.14 50.15
CA PRO A 22 13.43 13.98 49.00
C PRO A 22 13.19 15.07 47.95
N ALA A 23 14.23 15.40 47.18
CA ALA A 23 14.12 16.35 46.07
C ALA A 23 13.13 15.83 45.00
N LEU A 24 12.34 16.74 44.43
CA LEU A 24 11.37 16.38 43.38
C LEU A 24 12.15 15.94 42.12
N PRO A 25 11.72 14.87 41.41
CA PRO A 25 12.33 14.52 40.13
C PRO A 25 12.30 15.74 39.18
N PRO A 26 13.36 15.95 38.38
CA PRO A 26 13.38 17.04 37.41
C PRO A 26 12.18 16.89 36.47
N LYS A 27 11.38 17.95 36.31
CA LYS A 27 10.31 17.98 35.31
C LYS A 27 10.94 17.68 33.95
N SER A 28 10.67 16.49 33.40
CA SER A 28 11.13 16.12 32.07
C SER A 28 10.60 17.17 31.10
N ARG A 29 11.48 17.88 30.41
CA ARG A 29 11.07 18.74 29.30
C ARG A 29 10.46 17.82 28.25
N SER A 30 9.15 17.77 28.18
CA SER A 30 8.44 17.22 27.03
C SER A 30 9.00 17.91 25.79
N PRO A 31 9.37 17.18 24.72
CA PRO A 31 9.75 17.84 23.48
C PRO A 31 8.59 18.72 23.04
N SER A 32 8.86 20.00 22.76
CA SER A 32 7.84 20.92 22.26
C SER A 32 7.25 20.36 20.96
N PRO A 33 5.94 20.47 20.73
CA PRO A 33 5.34 20.08 19.46
C PRO A 33 6.01 20.85 18.31
N VAL A 34 6.42 20.15 17.27
CA VAL A 34 6.88 20.79 16.03
C VAL A 34 5.65 21.44 15.40
N LEU A 35 5.66 22.77 15.27
CA LEU A 35 4.60 23.50 14.58
C LEU A 35 4.79 23.28 13.08
N LYS A 36 3.75 22.77 12.40
CA LYS A 36 3.74 22.60 10.94
C LYS A 36 3.69 23.95 10.24
N THR A 37 4.25 24.03 9.03
CA THR A 37 4.04 25.22 8.19
C THR A 37 2.64 25.21 7.59
N LYS A 38 2.17 26.36 7.10
CA LYS A 38 0.87 26.45 6.41
C LYS A 38 0.84 25.59 5.15
N GLU A 39 1.96 25.47 4.44
CA GLU A 39 2.00 24.60 3.24
C GLU A 39 1.81 23.13 3.62
N GLU A 40 2.45 22.66 4.70
CA GLU A 40 2.28 21.29 5.21
C GLU A 40 0.85 21.02 5.68
N GLU A 41 0.19 22.02 6.26
CA GLU A 41 -1.22 21.93 6.64
C GLU A 41 -2.13 21.79 5.41
N TYR A 42 -1.85 22.55 4.35
CA TYR A 42 -2.58 22.45 3.08
C TYR A 42 -2.36 21.09 2.38
N GLU A 43 -1.17 20.52 2.48
CA GLU A 43 -0.86 19.20 1.93
C GLU A 43 -1.63 18.05 2.61
N GLU A 44 -2.13 18.24 3.83
CA GLU A 44 -2.90 17.23 4.57
C GLU A 44 -4.43 17.39 4.42
N MET A 45 -4.91 18.56 3.99
CA MET A 45 -6.34 18.82 3.80
C MET A 45 -6.94 18.06 2.60
N LEU A 46 -8.24 17.81 2.66
CA LEU A 46 -9.01 17.22 1.57
C LEU A 46 -9.19 18.21 0.40
N ASP A 47 -9.41 17.70 -0.80
CA ASP A 47 -9.55 18.55 -2.00
C ASP A 47 -10.76 19.50 -1.93
N ASP A 48 -11.83 19.12 -1.23
CA ASP A 48 -13.00 19.96 -1.00
C ASP A 48 -12.70 21.08 0.02
N GLU A 49 -11.94 20.78 1.08
CA GLU A 49 -11.51 21.78 2.09
C GLU A 49 -10.57 22.81 1.45
N LEU A 50 -9.64 22.37 0.59
CA LEU A 50 -8.78 23.27 -0.17
C LEU A 50 -9.57 24.21 -1.09
N ARG A 51 -10.71 23.75 -1.62
CA ARG A 51 -11.56 24.56 -2.48
C ARG A 51 -12.25 25.67 -1.69
N GLU A 52 -12.85 25.32 -0.55
CA GLU A 52 -13.51 26.30 0.32
C GLU A 52 -12.51 27.35 0.80
N LEU A 53 -11.31 26.91 1.21
CA LEU A 53 -10.26 27.83 1.66
C LEU A 53 -9.79 28.79 0.55
N ALA A 54 -9.75 28.33 -0.71
CA ALA A 54 -9.33 29.17 -1.83
C ALA A 54 -10.31 30.33 -2.10
N GLU A 55 -11.61 30.15 -1.84
CA GLU A 55 -12.64 31.18 -2.06
C GLU A 55 -12.54 32.36 -1.07
N GLU A 56 -11.98 32.13 0.12
CA GLU A 56 -11.80 33.14 1.18
C GLU A 56 -10.37 33.69 1.26
N ALA A 57 -9.45 33.14 0.46
CA ALA A 57 -8.03 33.45 0.49
C ALA A 57 -7.69 34.75 -0.28
N ASP A 58 -6.47 35.26 -0.05
CA ASP A 58 -5.91 36.31 -0.90
C ASP A 58 -5.44 35.75 -2.26
N GLU A 59 -5.23 36.63 -3.24
CA GLU A 59 -4.91 36.23 -4.62
C GLU A 59 -3.65 35.33 -4.72
N GLU A 60 -2.68 35.50 -3.82
CA GLU A 60 -1.46 34.69 -3.81
C GLU A 60 -1.72 33.27 -3.29
N THR A 61 -2.44 33.16 -2.17
CA THR A 61 -2.79 31.89 -1.55
C THR A 61 -3.80 31.12 -2.40
N GLU A 62 -4.80 31.78 -2.98
CA GLU A 62 -5.75 31.17 -3.92
C GLU A 62 -5.02 30.48 -5.08
N ARG A 63 -4.08 31.19 -5.72
CA ARG A 63 -3.25 30.63 -6.81
C ARG A 63 -2.38 29.46 -6.38
N TYR A 64 -1.95 29.40 -5.11
CA TYR A 64 -1.20 28.27 -4.58
C TYR A 64 -2.11 27.06 -4.37
N LEU A 65 -3.25 27.24 -3.69
CA LEU A 65 -4.23 26.18 -3.41
C LEU A 65 -4.79 25.56 -4.68
N GLU A 66 -5.13 26.38 -5.69
CA GLU A 66 -5.57 25.89 -6.99
C GLU A 66 -4.50 25.05 -7.71
N ARG A 67 -3.22 25.45 -7.61
CA ARG A 67 -2.10 24.70 -8.20
C ARG A 67 -1.94 23.36 -7.51
N LEU A 68 -1.96 23.33 -6.18
CA LEU A 68 -1.88 22.11 -5.39
C LEU A 68 -3.00 21.13 -5.76
N ARG A 69 -4.24 21.63 -5.86
CA ARG A 69 -5.38 20.80 -6.27
C ARG A 69 -5.24 20.27 -7.69
N LYS A 70 -4.90 21.14 -8.67
CA LYS A 70 -4.68 20.71 -10.06
C LYS A 70 -3.56 19.67 -10.16
N GLN A 71 -2.52 19.82 -9.35
CA GLN A 71 -1.43 18.85 -9.27
C GLN A 71 -1.92 17.50 -8.74
N ARG A 72 -2.68 17.47 -7.63
CA ARG A 72 -3.29 16.25 -7.09
C ARG A 72 -4.21 15.56 -8.10
N GLU A 73 -5.08 16.32 -8.76
CA GLU A 73 -5.98 15.79 -9.79
C GLU A 73 -5.18 15.20 -10.98
N ALA A 74 -4.11 15.87 -11.41
CA ALA A 74 -3.25 15.38 -12.48
C ALA A 74 -2.50 14.10 -12.09
N GLU A 75 -1.97 14.03 -10.87
CA GLU A 75 -1.31 12.85 -10.31
C GLU A 75 -2.28 11.69 -10.15
N ALA A 76 -3.47 11.92 -9.60
CA ALA A 76 -4.52 10.90 -9.47
C ALA A 76 -4.99 10.40 -10.84
N LYS A 77 -5.12 11.29 -11.83
CA LYS A 77 -5.45 10.91 -13.22
C LYS A 77 -4.32 10.08 -13.83
N LYS A 78 -3.06 10.44 -13.61
CA LYS A 78 -1.90 9.67 -14.05
C LYS A 78 -1.89 8.29 -13.41
N GLU A 79 -2.09 8.18 -12.11
CA GLU A 79 -2.15 6.91 -11.39
C GLU A 79 -3.30 6.02 -11.88
N ARG A 80 -4.48 6.61 -12.15
CA ARG A 80 -5.61 5.88 -12.77
C ARG A 80 -5.31 5.41 -14.19
N GLN A 81 -4.57 6.19 -14.99
CA GLN A 81 -4.15 5.79 -16.33
C GLN A 81 -3.09 4.67 -16.30
N LEU A 82 -2.18 4.72 -15.33
CA LEU A 82 -1.18 3.68 -15.08
C LEU A 82 -1.84 2.39 -14.57
N GLY A 83 -2.88 2.52 -13.74
CA GLY A 83 -3.73 1.45 -13.24
C GLY A 83 -4.65 0.82 -14.30
N ARG A 84 -4.11 0.41 -15.45
CA ARG A 84 -4.88 -0.14 -16.58
C ARG A 84 -5.53 -1.51 -16.31
N PHE A 85 -5.07 -2.21 -15.28
CA PHE A 85 -5.62 -3.49 -14.82
C PHE A 85 -6.52 -3.27 -13.59
N GLY A 86 -6.64 -4.28 -12.71
CA GLY A 86 -7.60 -4.21 -11.59
C GLY A 86 -8.45 -5.47 -11.42
N ARG A 87 -8.26 -6.48 -12.26
CA ARG A 87 -8.96 -7.77 -12.19
C ARG A 87 -8.08 -8.91 -12.70
N VAL A 88 -8.54 -10.13 -12.47
CA VAL A 88 -7.90 -11.35 -12.98
C VAL A 88 -8.49 -11.69 -14.34
N TYR A 89 -7.63 -11.90 -15.34
CA TYR A 89 -8.03 -12.25 -16.70
C TYR A 89 -7.86 -13.77 -16.91
N PRO A 90 -8.94 -14.55 -17.12
CA PRO A 90 -8.81 -15.97 -17.47
C PRO A 90 -8.31 -16.10 -18.91
N ILE A 91 -7.31 -16.94 -19.12
CA ILE A 91 -6.67 -17.14 -20.44
C ILE A 91 -6.59 -18.63 -20.81
N GLY A 92 -6.55 -18.90 -22.12
CA GLY A 92 -6.24 -20.22 -22.67
C GLY A 92 -4.74 -20.44 -22.84
N ARG A 93 -4.37 -21.66 -23.27
CA ARG A 93 -2.97 -21.98 -23.63
C ARG A 93 -2.50 -21.13 -24.81
N ASP A 94 -3.35 -20.95 -25.82
CA ASP A 94 -3.02 -20.24 -27.05
C ASP A 94 -2.78 -18.75 -26.81
N ASP A 95 -3.39 -18.19 -25.76
CA ASP A 95 -3.22 -16.81 -25.35
C ASP A 95 -2.00 -16.58 -24.46
N TYR A 96 -1.32 -17.63 -23.97
CA TYR A 96 -0.26 -17.50 -22.97
C TYR A 96 0.86 -16.55 -23.41
N THR A 97 1.36 -16.73 -24.63
CA THR A 97 2.45 -15.91 -25.15
C THR A 97 2.06 -14.43 -25.21
N ARG A 98 0.88 -14.12 -25.75
CA ARG A 98 0.39 -12.74 -25.87
C ARG A 98 0.10 -12.12 -24.50
N GLU A 99 -0.64 -12.85 -23.67
CA GLU A 99 -1.20 -12.31 -22.43
C GLU A 99 -0.19 -12.29 -21.26
N VAL A 100 0.87 -13.11 -21.33
CA VAL A 100 1.91 -13.22 -20.31
C VAL A 100 3.24 -12.67 -20.80
N THR A 101 3.83 -13.30 -21.82
CA THR A 101 5.20 -12.98 -22.26
C THR A 101 5.26 -11.62 -22.94
N GLU A 102 4.48 -11.40 -24.00
CA GLU A 102 4.46 -10.14 -24.75
C GLU A 102 3.91 -9.00 -23.89
N ALA A 103 2.80 -9.24 -23.17
CA ALA A 103 2.25 -8.26 -22.23
C ALA A 103 3.29 -7.81 -21.18
N SER A 104 4.20 -8.69 -20.74
CA SER A 104 5.25 -8.30 -19.79
C SER A 104 6.37 -7.45 -20.40
N MET A 105 6.51 -7.43 -21.73
CA MET A 105 7.47 -6.57 -22.45
C MET A 105 6.92 -5.15 -22.67
N GLU A 106 5.60 -4.98 -22.61
CA GLU A 106 4.99 -3.66 -22.75
C GLU A 106 5.43 -2.75 -21.60
N ASN A 107 5.94 -1.56 -21.92
CA ASN A 107 6.27 -0.57 -20.91
C ASN A 107 5.02 0.25 -20.55
N GLU A 108 4.98 0.76 -19.33
CA GLU A 108 3.96 1.73 -18.97
C GLU A 108 4.23 3.10 -19.61
N PRO A 109 3.16 3.85 -19.97
CA PRO A 109 3.32 5.21 -20.51
C PRO A 109 4.04 6.11 -19.50
N GLY A 110 5.25 6.56 -19.86
CA GLY A 110 6.05 7.44 -19.01
C GLY A 110 7.03 6.75 -18.06
N GLU A 111 7.19 5.42 -18.14
CA GLU A 111 8.33 4.72 -17.54
C GLU A 111 9.52 4.60 -18.50
N ASP A 112 10.72 4.45 -17.93
CA ASP A 112 11.94 4.19 -18.68
C ASP A 112 11.77 2.92 -19.53
N LYS A 113 12.18 3.01 -20.80
CA LYS A 113 12.10 1.89 -21.75
C LYS A 113 12.90 0.70 -21.20
N GLY A 114 12.22 -0.42 -20.94
CA GLY A 114 12.85 -1.70 -20.58
C GLY A 114 12.43 -2.27 -19.23
N LEU A 115 11.66 -1.54 -18.41
CA LEU A 115 11.18 -2.06 -17.12
C LEU A 115 10.12 -3.16 -17.30
N GLY A 116 9.29 -3.04 -18.34
CA GLY A 116 8.19 -3.95 -18.64
C GLY A 116 7.05 -3.97 -17.60
N THR A 117 5.88 -4.40 -18.03
CA THR A 117 4.71 -4.58 -17.16
C THR A 117 4.89 -5.85 -16.33
N GLY A 118 4.62 -5.77 -15.02
CA GLY A 118 4.59 -6.96 -14.17
C GLY A 118 3.38 -7.83 -14.52
N VAL A 119 3.60 -9.11 -14.84
CA VAL A 119 2.52 -10.07 -15.10
C VAL A 119 2.60 -11.23 -14.13
N VAL A 120 1.51 -11.48 -13.39
CA VAL A 120 1.38 -12.61 -12.46
C VAL A 120 0.39 -13.61 -13.05
N CYS A 121 0.90 -14.78 -13.43
CA CYS A 121 0.10 -15.89 -13.96
C CYS A 121 -0.19 -16.91 -12.86
N PHE A 122 -1.46 -17.00 -12.49
CA PHE A 122 -1.98 -17.93 -11.49
C PHE A 122 -2.45 -19.24 -12.15
N LEU A 123 -1.74 -20.33 -11.88
CA LEU A 123 -2.06 -21.66 -12.35
C LEU A 123 -2.89 -22.39 -11.27
N TYR A 124 -4.06 -22.86 -11.67
CA TYR A 124 -5.01 -23.52 -10.78
C TYR A 124 -5.59 -24.81 -11.38
N LYS A 125 -6.21 -25.64 -10.55
CA LYS A 125 -7.07 -26.73 -11.01
C LYS A 125 -8.38 -26.72 -10.24
N ASP A 126 -9.46 -26.97 -10.96
CA ASP A 126 -10.80 -27.10 -10.39
C ASP A 126 -10.85 -28.31 -9.45
N GLY A 127 -11.62 -28.20 -8.36
CA GLY A 127 -11.77 -29.26 -7.37
C GLY A 127 -10.61 -29.40 -6.38
N ILE A 128 -9.55 -28.60 -6.50
CA ILE A 128 -8.50 -28.48 -5.47
C ILE A 128 -8.85 -27.31 -4.54
N PRO A 129 -9.18 -27.54 -3.25
CA PRO A 129 -9.64 -26.48 -2.36
C PRO A 129 -8.68 -25.29 -2.21
N ARG A 130 -7.36 -25.54 -2.29
CA ARG A 130 -6.34 -24.50 -2.23
C ARG A 130 -6.37 -23.59 -3.46
N SER A 131 -6.71 -24.12 -4.64
CA SER A 131 -6.94 -23.30 -5.84
C SER A 131 -8.07 -22.30 -5.62
N ASP A 132 -9.21 -22.78 -5.11
CA ASP A 132 -10.42 -21.98 -4.95
C ASP A 132 -10.23 -20.86 -3.92
N LEU A 133 -9.54 -21.17 -2.82
CA LEU A 133 -9.19 -20.19 -1.79
C LEU A 133 -8.26 -19.11 -2.35
N VAL A 134 -7.19 -19.53 -3.05
CA VAL A 134 -6.20 -18.59 -3.58
C VAL A 134 -6.79 -17.73 -4.70
N LYS A 135 -7.74 -18.23 -5.48
CA LYS A 135 -8.44 -17.45 -6.50
C LYS A 135 -9.03 -16.15 -5.93
N ARG A 136 -9.71 -16.22 -4.77
CA ARG A 136 -10.26 -15.04 -4.09
C ARG A 136 -9.18 -14.05 -3.67
N HIS A 137 -8.04 -14.56 -3.19
CA HIS A 137 -6.93 -13.69 -2.81
C HIS A 137 -6.32 -12.97 -4.02
N VAL A 138 -6.18 -13.68 -5.15
CA VAL A 138 -5.64 -13.10 -6.38
C VAL A 138 -6.59 -12.03 -6.94
N GLU A 139 -7.90 -12.21 -6.82
CA GLU A 139 -8.90 -11.18 -7.19
C GLU A 139 -8.72 -9.90 -6.35
N ILE A 140 -8.53 -10.04 -5.03
CA ILE A 140 -8.27 -8.90 -4.15
C ILE A 140 -6.95 -8.21 -4.50
N LEU A 141 -5.88 -8.99 -4.72
CA LEU A 141 -4.57 -8.46 -5.10
C LEU A 141 -4.62 -7.74 -6.45
N ALA A 142 -5.36 -8.26 -7.43
CA ALA A 142 -5.52 -7.62 -8.72
C ALA A 142 -6.19 -6.25 -8.59
N ALA A 143 -7.23 -6.14 -7.76
CA ALA A 143 -7.89 -4.87 -7.48
C ALA A 143 -6.98 -3.86 -6.75
N ARG A 144 -6.11 -4.34 -5.84
CA ARG A 144 -5.17 -3.51 -5.08
C ARG A 144 -3.94 -3.07 -5.90
N HIS A 145 -3.59 -3.80 -6.95
CA HIS A 145 -2.40 -3.54 -7.76
C HIS A 145 -2.77 -3.38 -9.24
N PRO A 146 -3.47 -2.30 -9.62
CA PRO A 146 -3.99 -2.11 -10.98
C PRO A 146 -2.89 -1.86 -12.03
N ARG A 147 -1.63 -1.65 -11.62
CA ARG A 147 -0.45 -1.58 -12.51
C ARG A 147 0.08 -2.97 -12.90
N THR A 148 -0.21 -3.99 -12.11
CA THR A 148 0.21 -5.38 -12.36
C THR A 148 -0.90 -6.13 -13.08
N LYS A 149 -0.57 -6.83 -14.17
CA LYS A 149 -1.51 -7.70 -14.86
C LYS A 149 -1.61 -9.03 -14.14
N PHE A 150 -2.81 -9.41 -13.71
CA PHE A 150 -3.07 -10.73 -13.14
C PHE A 150 -3.83 -11.58 -14.14
N VAL A 151 -3.31 -12.76 -14.47
CA VAL A 151 -4.00 -13.73 -15.33
C VAL A 151 -4.20 -15.05 -14.60
N SER A 152 -5.17 -15.84 -15.04
CA SER A 152 -5.40 -17.19 -14.53
C SER A 152 -5.52 -18.19 -15.65
N ILE A 153 -4.93 -19.37 -15.47
CA ILE A 153 -4.96 -20.46 -16.45
C ILE A 153 -5.10 -21.81 -15.73
N VAL A 154 -5.85 -22.73 -16.35
CA VAL A 154 -5.92 -24.11 -15.85
C VAL A 154 -4.53 -24.74 -15.98
N GLY A 155 -4.00 -25.26 -14.87
CA GLY A 155 -2.63 -25.74 -14.73
C GLY A 155 -2.23 -26.74 -15.81
N ASP A 156 -3.09 -27.73 -16.08
CA ASP A 156 -2.85 -28.75 -17.10
C ASP A 156 -2.91 -28.22 -18.55
N LYS A 157 -3.61 -27.10 -18.78
CA LYS A 157 -3.59 -26.42 -20.09
C LYS A 157 -2.25 -25.73 -20.33
N CYS A 158 -1.66 -25.17 -19.28
CA CYS A 158 -0.37 -24.49 -19.32
C CYS A 158 0.81 -25.48 -19.35
N ILE A 159 0.82 -26.44 -18.43
CA ILE A 159 1.89 -27.43 -18.24
C ILE A 159 1.26 -28.82 -18.26
N PRO A 160 1.52 -29.66 -19.29
CA PRO A 160 0.96 -31.00 -19.35
C PRO A 160 1.32 -31.84 -18.12
N ASN A 161 0.35 -32.58 -17.59
CA ASN A 161 0.51 -33.46 -16.42
C ASN A 161 1.07 -32.73 -15.18
N LEU A 162 0.59 -31.52 -14.89
CA LEU A 162 1.07 -30.75 -13.76
C LEU A 162 0.62 -31.42 -12.44
N PRO A 163 1.53 -31.81 -11.53
CA PRO A 163 1.12 -32.47 -10.29
C PRO A 163 0.29 -31.55 -9.38
N ASP A 164 -0.75 -32.11 -8.77
CA ASP A 164 -1.68 -31.39 -7.89
C ASP A 164 -0.98 -30.83 -6.65
N GLU A 165 0.13 -31.44 -6.20
CA GLU A 165 0.92 -30.96 -5.08
C GLU A 165 1.51 -29.58 -5.36
N ARG A 166 1.80 -29.27 -6.63
CA ARG A 166 2.39 -27.99 -7.04
C ARG A 166 1.36 -26.87 -7.17
N ILE A 167 0.07 -27.20 -7.16
CA ILE A 167 -1.03 -26.24 -7.24
C ILE A 167 -1.39 -25.75 -5.84
N PRO A 168 -1.75 -24.46 -5.69
CA PRO A 168 -1.66 -23.40 -6.70
C PRO A 168 -0.22 -22.95 -6.97
N MET A 169 0.05 -22.59 -8.23
CA MET A 169 1.36 -22.11 -8.69
C MET A 169 1.24 -20.70 -9.25
N PHE A 170 2.26 -19.88 -9.03
CA PHE A 170 2.39 -18.56 -9.62
C PHE A 170 3.65 -18.49 -10.47
N LEU A 171 3.50 -17.94 -11.67
CA LEU A 171 4.61 -17.55 -12.54
C LEU A 171 4.59 -16.04 -12.65
N VAL A 172 5.70 -15.38 -12.30
CA VAL A 172 5.84 -13.93 -12.36
C VAL A 172 6.75 -13.59 -13.52
N TYR A 173 6.24 -12.80 -14.45
CA TYR A 173 6.94 -12.32 -15.63
C TYR A 173 7.18 -10.82 -15.56
N ARG A 174 8.32 -10.40 -16.12
CA ARG A 174 8.65 -9.00 -16.32
C ARG A 174 9.61 -8.87 -17.50
N ALA A 175 9.39 -7.88 -18.36
CA ALA A 175 10.24 -7.62 -19.53
C ALA A 175 10.47 -8.84 -20.44
N GLY A 176 9.49 -9.75 -20.52
CA GLY A 176 9.57 -10.98 -21.32
C GLY A 176 10.17 -12.18 -20.59
N GLU A 177 10.72 -12.00 -19.39
CA GLU A 177 11.41 -13.05 -18.64
C GLU A 177 10.61 -13.55 -17.44
N LEU A 178 10.76 -14.83 -17.11
CA LEU A 178 10.23 -15.42 -15.87
C LEU A 178 11.14 -15.02 -14.71
N VAL A 179 10.73 -14.02 -13.94
CA VAL A 179 11.49 -13.49 -12.79
C VAL A 179 11.29 -14.29 -11.52
N ASN A 180 10.13 -14.93 -11.33
CA ASN A 180 9.90 -15.77 -10.15
C ASN A 180 8.88 -16.88 -10.42
N GLN A 181 9.04 -17.99 -9.70
CA GLN A 181 8.10 -19.10 -9.70
C GLN A 181 7.83 -19.53 -8.26
N LEU A 182 6.55 -19.49 -7.87
CA LEU A 182 6.09 -19.96 -6.56
C LEU A 182 5.22 -21.19 -6.76
N VAL A 183 5.56 -22.28 -6.07
CA VAL A 183 4.83 -23.55 -6.17
C VAL A 183 4.16 -23.90 -4.86
N SER A 184 3.06 -24.64 -4.92
CA SER A 184 2.35 -25.15 -3.73
C SER A 184 1.92 -24.03 -2.76
N TRP A 185 1.52 -22.86 -3.27
CA TRP A 185 1.25 -21.70 -2.42
C TRP A 185 0.14 -22.01 -1.40
N GLY A 186 0.43 -21.73 -0.12
CA GLY A 186 -0.50 -22.03 0.98
C GLY A 186 -0.57 -23.51 1.38
N LYS A 187 0.36 -24.36 0.92
CA LYS A 187 0.45 -25.77 1.36
C LYS A 187 0.94 -25.91 2.81
N ASP A 188 1.89 -25.06 3.20
CA ASP A 188 2.55 -25.11 4.51
C ASP A 188 1.69 -24.50 5.61
N ARG A 189 0.92 -23.45 5.28
CA ARG A 189 -0.03 -22.79 6.15
C ARG A 189 -1.07 -22.03 5.35
N GLU A 190 -2.25 -21.84 5.92
CA GLU A 190 -3.24 -20.92 5.36
C GLU A 190 -2.66 -19.51 5.31
N ARG A 191 -2.75 -18.87 4.14
CA ARG A 191 -2.28 -17.49 3.93
C ARG A 191 -3.48 -16.57 4.06
N ARG A 192 -3.30 -15.44 4.74
CA ARG A 192 -4.30 -14.37 4.82
C ARG A 192 -3.73 -13.13 4.16
N ILE A 193 -4.61 -12.30 3.61
CA ILE A 193 -4.22 -10.97 3.15
C ILE A 193 -4.12 -10.10 4.40
N GLU A 194 -2.93 -9.61 4.70
CA GLU A 194 -2.70 -8.65 5.79
C GLU A 194 -3.01 -7.22 5.31
N GLY A 195 -3.60 -6.41 6.19
CA GLY A 195 -3.72 -4.96 6.02
C GLY A 195 -4.87 -4.46 5.13
N TRP A 196 -5.45 -3.35 5.61
CA TRP A 196 -6.22 -2.35 4.90
C TRP A 196 -5.38 -1.08 4.87
#